data_AF-A0A7C6C9H8-F1
#
_entry.id   AF-A0A7C6C9H8-F1
#
_cell.length_a   1.000
_cell.length_b   1.000
_cell.length_c   1.000
_cell.angle_alpha   90.00
_cell.angle_beta   90.00
_cell.angle_gamma   90.00
#
_symmetry.space_group_name_H-M   'P 1'
#
loop_
_entity.id
_entity.type
_entity.pdbx_description
1 polymer ?
#
loop_
_entity_poly.entity_id
_entity_poly.type
_entity_poly.pdbx_seq_one_letter_code
_entity_poly.pdbx_strand_id
1 'polypeptide(L)' 'RFIENSFRDGLMKTTGTDIDRIMPPVSRFASNSRTIKKQTIIDKLLAFFEKYFGLV' A
#
# COMPACT_ATOMS: atom_id res chain seq x y z
N ARG A 1 0.64 5.66 -10.67
CA ARG A 1 -0.29 4.65 -11.22
C ARG A 1 -0.94 3.71 -10.19
N PHE A 2 -0.29 3.21 -9.12
CA PHE A 2 -0.98 2.33 -8.14
C PHE A 2 -2.19 3.01 -7.46
N ILE A 3 -1.99 4.25 -6.99
CA ILE A 3 -3.04 5.05 -6.36
C ILE A 3 -4.13 5.42 -7.38
N GLU A 4 -3.77 5.94 -8.56
CA GLU A 4 -4.75 6.25 -9.63
C GLU A 4 -5.61 5.06 -10.03
N ASN A 5 -5.01 3.87 -10.17
CA ASN A 5 -5.76 2.66 -10.50
C ASN A 5 -6.70 2.25 -9.37
N SER A 6 -6.29 2.43 -8.10
CA SER A 6 -7.13 2.11 -6.94
C SER A 6 -8.30 3.08 -6.79
N PHE A 7 -8.10 4.37 -7.06
CA PHE A 7 -9.18 5.36 -7.09
C PHE A 7 -10.13 5.17 -8.27
N ARG A 8 -9.62 4.74 -9.44
CA ARG A 8 -10.46 4.42 -10.61
C ARG A 8 -11.31 3.17 -10.41
N ASP A 9 -10.70 2.10 -9.90
CA ASP A 9 -11.38 0.81 -9.70
C ASP A 9 -12.29 0.82 -8.45
N GLY A 10 -12.22 1.87 -7.63
CA GLY A 10 -12.94 1.97 -6.34
C GLY A 10 -12.50 0.93 -5.31
N LEU A 11 -11.41 0.19 -5.60
CA LEU A 11 -10.92 -0.93 -4.82
C LEU A 11 -9.41 -0.83 -4.68
N MET A 12 -8.96 -0.75 -3.43
CA MET A 12 -7.53 -0.79 -3.14
C MET A 12 -7.03 -2.23 -3.19
N LYS A 13 -6.31 -2.58 -4.25
CA LYS A 13 -5.68 -3.91 -4.39
C LYS A 13 -4.48 -4.00 -3.44
N THR A 14 -4.72 -4.51 -2.23
CA THR A 14 -3.67 -4.83 -1.25
C THR A 14 -2.87 -6.07 -1.64
N THR A 15 -3.38 -6.84 -2.61
CA THR A 15 -2.77 -8.03 -3.19
C THR A 15 -1.95 -7.68 -4.44
N GLY A 16 -0.74 -8.24 -4.53
CA GLY A 16 0.17 -8.05 -5.66
C GLY A 16 1.55 -7.49 -5.27
N THR A 17 2.41 -7.36 -6.27
CA THR A 17 3.80 -6.85 -6.16
C THR A 17 3.91 -5.35 -6.44
N ASP A 18 2.81 -4.70 -6.80
CA ASP A 18 2.83 -3.26 -7.06
C ASP A 18 3.13 -2.45 -5.79
N ILE A 19 2.67 -2.90 -4.63
CA ILE A 19 3.05 -2.29 -3.35
C ILE A 19 4.52 -2.56 -3.01
N ASP A 20 5.07 -3.69 -3.44
CA ASP A 20 6.48 -4.01 -3.26
C ASP A 20 7.39 -3.05 -4.06
N ARG A 21 6.88 -2.40 -5.13
CA ARG A 21 7.63 -1.37 -5.89
C ARG A 21 7.76 -0.03 -5.17
N ILE A 22 6.82 0.30 -4.29
CA ILE A 22 6.84 1.56 -3.52
C ILE A 22 7.51 1.39 -2.15
N MET A 23 7.84 0.16 -1.76
CA MET A 23 8.51 -0.10 -0.50
C MET A 23 9.99 0.30 -0.56
N PRO A 24 10.51 0.90 0.52
CA PRO A 24 11.95 1.14 0.61
C PRO A 24 12.71 -0.19 0.61
N PRO A 25 13.96 -0.21 0.11
CA PRO A 25 14.79 -1.40 0.19
C PRO A 25 14.95 -1.81 1.65
N VAL A 26 14.58 -3.06 1.95
CA VAL A 26 14.65 -3.65 3.28
C VAL A 26 15.77 -4.68 3.33
N SER A 27 16.51 -4.69 4.44
CA SER A 27 17.57 -5.68 4.67
C SER A 27 17.00 -7.10 4.61
N ARG A 28 17.67 -7.98 3.85
CA ARG A 28 17.32 -9.40 3.74
C ARG A 28 17.56 -10.18 5.04
N PHE A 29 18.37 -9.63 5.94
CA PHE A 29 18.73 -10.24 7.22
C PHE A 29 17.86 -9.75 8.38
N ALA A 30 17.04 -8.72 8.15
CA ALA A 30 16.11 -8.24 9.15
C ALA A 30 14.83 -9.09 9.12
N SER A 31 14.82 -10.16 9.92
CA SER A 31 13.67 -11.06 10.09
C SER A 31 12.41 -10.24 10.42
N ASN A 32 11.30 -10.54 9.75
CA ASN A 32 9.99 -9.88 9.86
C ASN A 32 9.88 -8.37 9.56
N SER A 33 10.98 -7.67 9.24
CA SER A 33 10.94 -6.21 9.02
C SER A 33 10.20 -5.81 7.72
N ARG A 34 10.25 -6.66 6.69
CA ARG A 34 9.54 -6.41 5.43
C ARG A 34 8.03 -6.54 5.58
N THR A 35 7.58 -7.60 6.24
CA THR A 35 6.14 -7.89 6.43
C THR A 35 5.48 -6.81 7.27
N ILE A 36 6.12 -6.39 8.38
CA ILE A 36 5.61 -5.32 9.24
C ILE A 36 5.54 -4.00 8.46
N LYS A 37 6.59 -3.63 7.73
CA LYS A 37 6.58 -2.40 6.90
C LYS A 37 5.53 -2.44 5.80
N LYS A 38 5.34 -3.59 5.15
CA LYS A 38 4.30 -3.79 4.14
C LYS A 38 2.93 -3.53 4.75
N GLN A 39 2.64 -4.11 5.92
CA GLN A 39 1.38 -3.89 6.60
C GLN A 39 1.17 -2.43 6.98
N THR A 40 2.17 -1.77 7.58
CA THR A 40 2.08 -0.35 7.94
C THR A 40 1.83 0.57 6.74
N ILE A 41 2.44 0.27 5.58
CA ILE A 41 2.21 1.04 4.35
C ILE A 41 0.79 0.80 3.83
N ILE A 42 0.31 -0.44 3.85
CA ILE A 42 -1.08 -0.77 3.49
C ILE A 42 -2.04 0.01 4.37
N ASP A 43 -1.88 -0.06 5.69
CA ASP A 43 -2.80 0.60 6.65
C ASP A 43 -2.85 2.11 6.42
N LYS A 44 -1.70 2.75 6.18
CA LYS A 44 -1.64 4.18 5.88
C LYS A 44 -2.32 4.54 4.57
N LEU A 45 -2.11 3.75 3.52
CA LEU A 45 -2.72 4.01 2.23
C LEU A 45 -4.22 3.73 2.24
N LEU A 46 -4.66 2.76 3.03
CA LEU A 46 -6.07 2.42 3.21
C LEU A 46 -6.79 3.53 4.00
N ALA A 47 -6.19 4.01 5.09
CA ALA A 47 -6.69 5.18 5.83
C ALA A 47 -6.72 6.46 4.96
N PHE A 48 -5.70 6.64 4.10
CA PHE A 48 -5.72 7.73 3.12
C PHE A 48 -6.86 7.54 2.11
N PHE A 49 -7.01 6.33 1.56
CA PHE A 49 -8.06 6.03 0.61
C PHE A 49 -9.44 6.29 1.21
N GLU A 50 -9.77 5.71 2.37
CA GLU A 50 -11.05 5.94 3.06
C GLU A 50 -11.33 7.41 3.35
N LYS A 51 -10.30 8.19 3.72
CA LYS A 51 -10.47 9.62 3.99
C LYS A 51 -10.87 10.43 2.75
N TYR A 52 -10.40 10.04 1.57
CA TYR A 52 -10.64 10.79 0.33
C TYR A 52 -11.66 10.13 -0.59
N PHE A 53 -12.02 8.87 -0.33
CA PHE A 53 -13.02 8.12 -1.05
C PHE A 53 -14.42 8.63 -0.68
N GLY A 54 -15.11 9.26 -1.62
CA GLY A 54 -16.43 9.89 -1.42
C GLY A 54 -16.40 11.41 -1.14
N LEU A 55 -15.21 12.03 -1.12
CA LEU A 55 -15.04 13.49 -1.10
C LEU A 55 -14.94 14.11 -2.50
N VAL A 56 -14.99 13.27 -3.55
CA VAL A 56 -14.97 13.64 -4.98
C VAL A 56 -16.26 13.15 -5.64
#